data_AF-A0A7K4GTL2-F1
#
_entry.id   AF-A0A7K4GTL2-F1
#
_cell.length_a   1.000
_cell.length_b   1.000
_cell.length_c   1.000
_cell.angle_alpha   90.00
_cell.angle_beta   90.00
_cell.angle_gamma   90.00
#
_symmetry.space_group_name_H-M   'P 1'
#
loop_
_entity.id
_entity.type
_entity.pdbx_description
1 polymer ?
#
loop_
_entity_poly.entity_id
_entity_poly.type
_entity_poly.pdbx_seq_one_letter_code
_entity_poly.pdbx_strand_id
1 'polypeptide(L)'
;MFKKTQVKFKTYKSDAAPFFFYIEIFPFDTSRYISPYVSSLIKTIEKNPVVPIPMRVDRVFNGDSSILIRPREPISFQISEDKLAVINPYHFLLNGIKNVIYFSEIRSSETLYKSISRKNVISWWEKTRFLYGNLNRLEEDFSSFLRAYLHTMVRNYVEGDDLISAAIQYCQIIENICKKRMEQNRILAEIDGKESSVKLYKVKNQTYYKKLKKVSEKQYHPELVDIEIINYSSSNWPKVTTAKNEVEIDVKKYIPLLFYDDLQECMLLNLQYLEENEKILLNPSTLIEKKIISIIESKKFNDDFKNKNLWWKDFSKIKPELFLDKMFQSPL
;
A
#
# COMPACT_ATOMS: atom_id res chain seq x y z
N MET A 1 39.79 3.92 16.75
CA MET A 1 38.53 3.16 16.87
C MET A 1 37.64 3.59 15.71
N PHE A 2 37.62 2.85 14.59
CA PHE A 2 36.76 3.20 13.46
C PHE A 2 35.30 3.00 13.86
N LYS A 3 34.50 4.08 13.90
CA LYS A 3 33.04 3.98 14.01
C LYS A 3 32.58 3.09 12.86
N LYS A 4 32.12 1.88 13.18
CA LYS A 4 31.55 0.95 12.21
C LYS A 4 30.34 1.67 11.59
N THR A 5 30.49 2.18 10.36
CA THR A 5 29.43 2.91 9.68
C THR A 5 28.22 1.99 9.57
N GLN A 6 27.17 2.30 10.32
CA GLN A 6 25.96 1.49 10.32
C GLN A 6 25.23 1.76 9.01
N VAL A 7 25.40 0.86 8.03
CA VAL A 7 24.71 0.96 6.73
C VAL A 7 23.22 0.71 6.97
N LYS A 8 22.43 1.77 6.90
CA LYS A 8 20.97 1.82 7.09
C LYS A 8 20.37 2.81 6.10
N PHE A 9 19.11 2.60 5.72
CA PHE A 9 18.38 3.65 5.01
C PHE A 9 18.11 4.82 5.96
N LYS A 10 18.11 6.04 5.41
CA LYS A 10 17.81 7.25 6.18
C LYS A 10 16.32 7.27 6.52
N THR A 11 16.01 7.33 7.81
CA THR A 11 14.64 7.47 8.31
C THR A 11 14.53 8.69 9.22
N TYR A 12 13.33 9.23 9.36
CA TYR A 12 13.04 10.35 10.26
C TYR A 12 12.17 9.87 11.41
N LYS A 13 12.56 10.20 12.66
CA LYS A 13 11.83 9.79 13.87
C LYS A 13 10.39 10.30 13.88
N SER A 14 10.18 11.51 13.35
CA SER A 14 8.87 12.16 13.26
C SER A 14 7.99 11.59 12.15
N ASP A 15 8.53 10.80 11.21
CA ASP A 15 7.73 10.24 10.12
C ASP A 15 7.05 8.94 10.57
N ALA A 16 5.72 8.93 10.46
CA ALA A 16 4.84 7.81 10.75
C ALA A 16 4.96 6.67 9.72
N ALA A 17 5.45 6.98 8.52
CA ALA A 17 5.60 6.03 7.42
C ALA A 17 4.33 5.18 7.14
N PRO A 18 3.15 5.80 6.91
CA PRO A 18 1.96 5.04 6.55
C PRO A 18 2.12 4.36 5.19
N PHE A 19 1.43 3.25 4.98
CA PHE A 19 1.38 2.54 3.70
C PHE A 19 0.09 1.73 3.58
N PHE A 20 -0.36 1.48 2.36
CA PHE A 20 -1.42 0.52 2.04
C PHE A 20 -0.99 -0.37 0.87
N PHE A 21 -1.88 -1.24 0.41
CA PHE A 21 -1.63 -2.06 -0.78
C PHE A 21 -2.69 -1.81 -1.84
N TYR A 22 -2.30 -1.68 -3.10
CA TYR A 22 -3.23 -1.70 -4.23
C TYR A 22 -3.09 -3.00 -5.03
N ILE A 23 -3.96 -3.20 -6.02
CA ILE A 23 -3.89 -4.37 -6.91
C ILE A 23 -3.39 -3.91 -8.28
N GLU A 24 -2.16 -4.27 -8.59
CA GLU A 24 -1.53 -4.02 -9.88
C GLU A 24 -2.11 -4.95 -10.96
N ILE A 25 -2.22 -4.44 -12.19
CA ILE A 25 -2.75 -5.17 -13.34
C ILE A 25 -1.65 -5.75 -14.23
N PHE A 26 -0.41 -5.32 -14.07
CA PHE A 26 0.74 -5.84 -14.81
C PHE A 26 1.74 -6.59 -13.92
N PRO A 27 2.46 -7.58 -14.46
CA PRO A 27 3.59 -8.17 -13.75
C PRO A 27 4.70 -7.12 -13.53
N PHE A 28 5.48 -7.29 -12.47
CA PHE A 28 6.63 -6.43 -12.23
C PHE A 28 7.66 -6.54 -13.36
N ASP A 29 8.11 -5.39 -13.87
CA ASP A 29 9.12 -5.34 -14.92
C ASP A 29 10.47 -5.85 -14.39
N THR A 30 10.94 -6.95 -14.98
CA THR A 30 12.18 -7.64 -14.61
C THR A 30 13.37 -7.24 -15.48
N SER A 31 13.15 -6.50 -16.56
CA SER A 31 14.13 -6.25 -17.63
C SER A 31 15.35 -5.42 -17.18
N ARG A 32 15.19 -4.61 -16.13
CA ARG A 32 16.23 -3.70 -15.64
C ARG A 32 17.19 -4.34 -14.63
N TYR A 33 16.94 -5.58 -14.21
CA TYR A 33 17.68 -6.22 -13.13
C TYR A 33 18.66 -7.26 -13.67
N ILE A 34 19.96 -6.95 -13.57
CA ILE A 34 21.04 -7.77 -14.15
C ILE A 34 21.54 -8.85 -13.17
N SER A 35 21.42 -8.62 -11.87
CA SER A 35 21.90 -9.56 -10.85
C SER A 35 21.06 -10.84 -10.83
N PRO A 36 21.65 -12.03 -11.03
CA PRO A 36 20.91 -13.30 -11.02
C PRO A 36 20.10 -13.53 -9.74
N TYR A 37 20.66 -13.12 -8.60
CA TYR A 37 19.99 -13.15 -7.30
C TYR A 37 18.74 -12.25 -7.30
N VAL A 38 18.88 -11.00 -7.75
CA VAL A 38 17.74 -10.06 -7.78
C VAL A 38 16.68 -10.54 -8.77
N SER A 39 17.09 -11.04 -9.94
CA SER A 39 16.15 -11.59 -10.93
C SER A 39 15.36 -12.79 -10.37
N SER A 40 15.98 -13.67 -9.57
CA SER A 40 15.28 -14.81 -8.96
C SER A 40 14.27 -14.37 -7.90
N LEU A 41 14.61 -13.35 -7.10
CA LEU A 41 13.69 -12.74 -6.15
C LEU A 41 12.48 -12.12 -6.86
N ILE A 42 12.71 -11.37 -7.95
CA ILE A 42 11.62 -10.71 -8.67
C ILE A 42 10.69 -11.75 -9.30
N LYS A 43 11.21 -12.81 -9.93
CA LYS A 43 10.39 -13.91 -10.47
C LYS A 43 9.44 -14.52 -9.43
N THR A 44 9.83 -14.52 -8.15
CA THR A 44 9.00 -15.03 -7.04
C THR A 44 7.80 -14.14 -6.69
N ILE A 45 7.90 -12.85 -6.99
CA ILE A 45 6.85 -11.85 -6.72
C ILE A 45 6.21 -11.26 -7.97
N GLU A 46 6.74 -11.55 -9.16
CA GLU A 46 6.30 -11.02 -10.46
C GLU A 46 4.78 -11.14 -10.69
N LYS A 47 4.21 -12.29 -10.33
CA LYS A 47 2.76 -12.58 -10.45
C LYS A 47 1.96 -12.30 -9.18
N ASN A 48 2.51 -11.53 -8.24
CA ASN A 48 1.81 -11.12 -7.03
C ASN A 48 1.36 -9.66 -7.19
N PRO A 49 0.09 -9.41 -7.57
CA PRO A 49 -0.40 -8.07 -7.86
C PRO A 49 -0.64 -7.21 -6.61
N VAL A 50 -0.50 -7.72 -5.39
CA VAL A 50 -0.76 -6.93 -4.18
C VAL A 50 0.47 -6.10 -3.83
N VAL A 51 0.49 -4.82 -4.23
CA VAL A 51 1.71 -3.98 -4.21
C VAL A 51 1.61 -2.91 -3.14
N PRO A 52 2.65 -2.71 -2.30
CA PRO A 52 2.64 -1.67 -1.28
C PRO A 52 2.84 -0.27 -1.87
N ILE A 53 2.14 0.71 -1.30
CA ILE A 53 2.32 2.11 -1.64
C ILE A 53 2.27 3.02 -0.39
N PRO A 54 3.32 3.82 -0.15
CA PRO A 54 4.68 3.61 -0.66
C PRO A 54 5.27 2.29 -0.18
N MET A 55 6.39 1.85 -0.79
CA MET A 55 6.96 0.53 -0.52
C MET A 55 7.53 0.33 0.91
N ARG A 56 7.95 1.42 1.57
CA ARG A 56 8.53 1.46 2.94
C ARG A 56 9.69 0.49 3.18
N VAL A 57 10.52 0.28 2.16
CA VAL A 57 11.73 -0.58 2.24
C VAL A 57 12.70 -0.12 3.33
N ASP A 58 12.74 1.19 3.59
CA ASP A 58 13.56 1.81 4.63
C ASP A 58 13.18 1.32 6.04
N ARG A 59 11.87 1.18 6.31
CA ARG A 59 11.37 0.77 7.63
C ARG A 59 11.59 -0.72 7.88
N VAL A 60 11.32 -1.54 6.86
CA VAL A 60 11.49 -3.00 6.94
C VAL A 60 12.96 -3.35 7.10
N PHE A 61 13.84 -2.76 6.30
CA PHE A 61 15.29 -2.99 6.38
C PHE A 61 15.85 -2.58 7.76
N ASN A 62 15.41 -1.44 8.30
CA ASN A 62 15.88 -0.94 9.59
C ASN A 62 15.24 -1.64 10.81
N GLY A 63 14.09 -2.31 10.65
CA GLY A 63 13.30 -2.85 11.76
C GLY A 63 12.53 -1.78 12.54
N ASP A 64 12.25 -0.64 11.89
CA ASP A 64 11.46 0.46 12.43
C ASP A 64 9.96 0.18 12.22
N SER A 65 9.05 0.92 12.87
CA SER A 65 7.61 0.73 12.64
C SER A 65 7.12 1.47 11.40
N SER A 66 5.98 1.02 10.89
CA SER A 66 5.17 1.70 9.87
C SER A 66 3.71 1.72 10.32
N ILE A 67 2.86 2.49 9.63
CA ILE A 67 1.41 2.48 9.85
C ILE A 67 0.72 1.80 8.66
N LEU A 68 0.12 0.64 8.90
CA LEU A 68 -0.71 0.00 7.88
C LEU A 68 -2.08 0.69 7.83
N ILE A 69 -2.40 1.35 6.73
CA ILE A 69 -3.74 1.90 6.50
C ILE A 69 -4.70 0.74 6.20
N ARG A 70 -5.88 0.76 6.81
CA ARG A 70 -6.85 -0.34 6.76
C ARG A 70 -8.24 0.18 6.42
N PRO A 71 -9.01 -0.50 5.57
CA PRO A 71 -10.43 -0.22 5.40
C PRO A 71 -11.18 -0.32 6.73
N ARG A 72 -12.18 0.53 6.93
CA ARG A 72 -13.09 0.50 8.09
C ARG A 72 -14.07 -0.65 8.02
N GLU A 73 -14.41 -1.06 6.80
CA GLU A 73 -15.44 -2.04 6.51
C GLU A 73 -14.86 -3.16 5.64
N PRO A 74 -15.51 -4.35 5.61
CA PRO A 74 -15.22 -5.36 4.61
C PRO A 74 -15.33 -4.78 3.20
N ILE A 75 -14.36 -5.12 2.35
CA ILE A 75 -14.37 -4.68 0.95
C ILE A 75 -15.08 -5.71 0.10
N SER A 76 -16.22 -5.31 -0.46
CA SER A 76 -17.01 -6.14 -1.36
C SER A 76 -17.62 -5.33 -2.49
N PHE A 77 -18.03 -6.03 -3.56
CA PHE A 77 -18.75 -5.48 -4.69
C PHE A 77 -19.71 -6.52 -5.27
N GLN A 78 -20.93 -6.10 -5.62
CA GLN A 78 -21.95 -6.97 -6.21
C GLN A 78 -21.66 -7.19 -7.69
N ILE A 79 -21.43 -8.44 -8.10
CA ILE A 79 -21.15 -8.77 -9.51
C ILE A 79 -22.46 -8.96 -10.28
N SER A 80 -23.36 -9.79 -9.76
CA SER A 80 -24.69 -10.10 -10.31
C SER A 80 -25.70 -10.12 -9.16
N GLU A 81 -27.00 -10.32 -9.41
CA GLU A 81 -28.01 -10.38 -8.33
C GLU A 81 -27.68 -11.39 -7.22
N ASP A 82 -27.07 -12.52 -7.59
CA ASP A 82 -26.77 -13.64 -6.70
C ASP A 82 -25.31 -13.72 -6.24
N LYS A 83 -24.37 -12.98 -6.87
CA LYS A 83 -22.93 -13.07 -6.57
C LYS A 83 -22.33 -11.77 -6.06
N LEU A 84 -21.49 -11.92 -5.04
CA LEU A 84 -20.71 -10.85 -4.41
C LEU A 84 -19.22 -11.23 -4.43
N ALA A 85 -18.38 -10.33 -4.93
CA ALA A 85 -16.93 -10.41 -4.72
C ALA A 85 -16.55 -9.77 -3.39
N VAL A 86 -15.66 -10.41 -2.65
CA VAL A 86 -15.15 -9.92 -1.36
C VAL A 86 -13.63 -10.09 -1.30
N ILE A 87 -12.91 -9.07 -0.83
CA ILE A 87 -11.50 -9.21 -0.48
C ILE A 87 -11.36 -9.87 0.88
N ASN A 88 -10.59 -10.95 0.96
CA ASN A 88 -10.19 -11.57 2.21
C ASN A 88 -8.99 -10.79 2.81
N PRO A 89 -9.16 -10.07 3.93
CA PRO A 89 -8.09 -9.22 4.47
C PRO A 89 -6.83 -10.00 4.83
N TYR A 90 -6.97 -11.23 5.34
CA TYR A 90 -5.83 -12.04 5.75
C TYR A 90 -4.98 -12.43 4.55
N HIS A 91 -5.58 -13.02 3.51
CA HIS A 91 -4.85 -13.43 2.33
C HIS A 91 -4.30 -12.24 1.54
N PHE A 92 -5.04 -11.13 1.51
CA PHE A 92 -4.59 -9.89 0.89
C PHE A 92 -3.33 -9.34 1.58
N LEU A 93 -3.37 -9.13 2.89
CA LEU A 93 -2.22 -8.64 3.65
C LEU A 93 -1.06 -9.64 3.63
N LEU A 94 -1.31 -10.95 3.70
CA LEU A 94 -0.25 -11.96 3.61
C LEU A 94 0.57 -11.82 2.31
N ASN A 95 -0.12 -11.59 1.18
CA ASN A 95 0.54 -11.40 -0.11
C ASN A 95 1.22 -10.02 -0.22
N GLY A 96 0.59 -8.97 0.30
CA GLY A 96 1.20 -7.63 0.33
C GLY A 96 2.47 -7.58 1.17
N ILE A 97 2.43 -8.13 2.38
CA ILE A 97 3.59 -8.18 3.29
C ILE A 97 4.72 -9.01 2.69
N LYS A 98 4.41 -10.12 2.00
CA LYS A 98 5.41 -10.86 1.21
C LYS A 98 6.10 -9.92 0.20
N ASN A 99 5.34 -9.17 -0.60
CA ASN A 99 5.90 -8.25 -1.58
C ASN A 99 6.78 -7.17 -0.94
N VAL A 100 6.34 -6.55 0.17
CA VAL A 100 7.14 -5.55 0.91
C VAL A 100 8.50 -6.11 1.32
N ILE A 101 8.54 -7.33 1.84
CA ILE A 101 9.78 -7.97 2.31
C ILE A 101 10.72 -8.27 1.14
N TYR A 102 10.19 -8.80 0.03
CA TYR A 102 10.99 -9.07 -1.17
C TYR A 102 11.53 -7.78 -1.78
N PHE A 103 10.72 -6.73 -1.88
CA PHE A 103 11.19 -5.43 -2.35
C PHE A 103 12.22 -4.80 -1.43
N SER A 104 12.10 -5.02 -0.12
CA SER A 104 13.10 -4.56 0.84
C SER A 104 14.44 -5.26 0.63
N GLU A 105 14.46 -6.57 0.40
CA GLU A 105 15.68 -7.30 0.04
C GLU A 105 16.26 -6.78 -1.28
N ILE A 106 15.46 -6.73 -2.35
CA ILE A 106 15.91 -6.27 -3.66
C ILE A 106 16.57 -4.90 -3.55
N ARG A 107 15.87 -3.92 -2.95
CA ARG A 107 16.40 -2.55 -2.80
C ARG A 107 17.62 -2.47 -1.90
N SER A 108 17.69 -3.26 -0.84
CA SER A 108 18.86 -3.26 0.03
C SER A 108 20.07 -3.93 -0.61
N SER A 109 19.89 -4.99 -1.39
CA SER A 109 20.96 -5.61 -2.16
C SER A 109 21.51 -4.64 -3.21
N GLU A 110 20.65 -3.90 -3.90
CA GLU A 110 21.06 -2.92 -4.93
C GLU A 110 21.74 -1.68 -4.36
N THR A 111 21.16 -1.11 -3.29
CA THR A 111 21.57 0.23 -2.80
C THR A 111 22.63 0.14 -1.72
N LEU A 112 22.52 -0.86 -0.84
CA LEU A 112 23.35 -0.98 0.35
C LEU A 112 24.31 -2.18 0.28
N TYR A 113 24.20 -3.02 -0.76
CA TYR A 113 24.92 -4.29 -0.89
C TYR A 113 24.79 -5.16 0.35
N LYS A 114 23.58 -5.20 0.92
CA LYS A 114 23.26 -5.95 2.14
C LYS A 114 21.89 -6.60 2.04
N SER A 115 21.79 -7.79 2.62
CA SER A 115 20.52 -8.46 2.83
C SER A 115 19.81 -7.98 4.08
N ILE A 116 18.48 -8.03 4.05
CA ILE A 116 17.62 -7.81 5.21
C ILE A 116 17.90 -8.87 6.27
N SER A 117 17.87 -8.46 7.54
CA SER A 117 18.02 -9.41 8.65
C SER A 117 16.66 -9.92 9.12
N ARG A 118 16.58 -11.21 9.47
CA ARG A 118 15.39 -11.81 10.09
C ARG A 118 14.92 -11.02 11.31
N LYS A 119 15.87 -10.58 12.15
CA LYS A 119 15.59 -9.77 13.34
C LYS A 119 14.86 -8.48 12.98
N ASN A 120 15.29 -7.76 11.94
CA ASN A 120 14.68 -6.50 11.55
C ASN A 120 13.27 -6.71 10.98
N VAL A 121 13.07 -7.72 10.12
CA VAL A 121 11.75 -8.03 9.55
C VAL A 121 10.74 -8.40 10.63
N ILE A 122 11.13 -9.27 11.58
CA ILE A 122 10.28 -9.62 12.73
C ILE A 122 10.00 -8.37 13.56
N SER A 123 11.03 -7.58 13.87
CA SER A 123 10.85 -6.37 14.67
C SER A 123 9.94 -5.33 14.00
N TRP A 124 10.05 -5.13 12.69
CA TRP A 124 9.17 -4.23 11.93
C TRP A 124 7.72 -4.69 12.02
N TRP A 125 7.45 -5.98 11.80
CA TRP A 125 6.08 -6.48 11.81
C TRP A 125 5.44 -6.44 13.19
N GLU A 126 6.17 -6.88 14.23
CA GLU A 126 5.69 -6.82 15.62
C GLU A 126 5.39 -5.40 16.06
N LYS A 127 6.18 -4.42 15.62
CA LYS A 127 5.90 -3.01 15.91
C LYS A 127 4.81 -2.41 15.03
N THR A 128 4.53 -2.95 13.84
CA THR A 128 3.60 -2.36 12.85
C THR A 128 2.19 -2.91 13.01
N ARG A 129 2.04 -4.21 13.31
CA ARG A 129 0.74 -4.91 13.27
C ARG A 129 -0.26 -4.47 14.34
N PHE A 130 0.19 -3.75 15.36
CA PHE A 130 -0.62 -3.18 16.44
C PHE A 130 -0.85 -1.67 16.33
N LEU A 131 -0.16 -1.00 15.42
CA LEU A 131 -0.32 0.44 15.26
C LEU A 131 -1.50 0.76 14.37
N TYR A 132 -2.24 1.75 14.80
CA TYR A 132 -3.29 2.39 14.03
C TYR A 132 -2.96 3.87 13.89
N GLY A 133 -3.09 4.40 12.67
CA GLY A 133 -3.01 5.84 12.44
C GLY A 133 -4.38 6.34 12.01
N ASN A 134 -4.86 7.41 12.65
CA ASN A 134 -6.16 7.99 12.29
C ASN A 134 -6.05 8.70 10.93
N LEU A 135 -6.44 7.99 9.86
CA LEU A 135 -6.25 8.39 8.47
C LEU A 135 -7.58 8.33 7.70
N ASN A 136 -8.67 8.80 8.32
CA ASN A 136 -10.07 8.76 7.82
C ASN A 136 -10.17 8.80 6.28
N ARG A 137 -9.63 9.86 5.67
CA ARG A 137 -9.73 10.09 4.23
C ARG A 137 -8.98 9.04 3.39
N LEU A 138 -7.77 8.66 3.80
CA LEU A 138 -6.98 7.66 3.09
C LEU A 138 -7.56 6.25 3.26
N GLU A 139 -8.22 5.95 4.38
CA GLU A 139 -8.94 4.68 4.56
C GLU A 139 -10.15 4.57 3.62
N GLU A 140 -10.89 5.66 3.41
CA GLU A 140 -11.98 5.76 2.43
C GLU A 140 -11.47 5.59 0.99
N ASP A 141 -10.41 6.32 0.63
CA ASP A 141 -9.84 6.26 -0.71
C ASP A 141 -9.22 4.88 -0.98
N PHE A 142 -8.53 4.28 0.01
CA PHE A 142 -8.04 2.91 -0.07
C PHE A 142 -9.18 1.92 -0.31
N SER A 143 -10.30 2.06 0.42
CA SER A 143 -11.48 1.23 0.21
C SER A 143 -12.04 1.38 -1.21
N SER A 144 -12.04 2.60 -1.74
CA SER A 144 -12.48 2.91 -3.11
C SER A 144 -11.58 2.26 -4.16
N PHE A 145 -10.24 2.29 -3.99
CA PHE A 145 -9.30 1.67 -4.92
C PHE A 145 -9.49 0.15 -5.01
N LEU A 146 -9.73 -0.51 -3.87
CA LEU A 146 -9.98 -1.93 -3.84
C LEU A 146 -11.35 -2.29 -4.44
N ARG A 147 -12.40 -1.50 -4.14
CA ARG A 147 -13.73 -1.68 -4.75
C ARG A 147 -13.68 -1.45 -6.26
N ALA A 148 -12.88 -0.51 -6.75
CA ALA A 148 -12.69 -0.28 -8.18
C ALA A 148 -12.19 -1.55 -8.88
N TYR A 149 -11.20 -2.25 -8.31
CA TYR A 149 -10.71 -3.51 -8.90
C TYR A 149 -11.79 -4.60 -8.91
N LEU A 150 -12.58 -4.73 -7.85
CA LEU A 150 -13.69 -5.69 -7.83
C LEU A 150 -14.76 -5.36 -8.88
N HIS A 151 -15.12 -4.08 -8.98
CA HIS A 151 -16.14 -3.57 -9.89
C HIS A 151 -15.77 -3.71 -11.36
N THR A 152 -14.50 -3.52 -11.71
CA THR A 152 -14.05 -3.59 -13.10
C THR A 152 -13.45 -4.96 -13.41
N MET A 153 -12.26 -5.24 -12.88
CA MET A 153 -11.47 -6.41 -13.26
C MET A 153 -12.14 -7.73 -12.89
N VAL A 154 -12.59 -7.88 -11.65
CA VAL A 154 -13.18 -9.15 -11.19
C VAL A 154 -14.54 -9.39 -11.83
N ARG A 155 -15.38 -8.35 -11.91
CA ARG A 155 -16.69 -8.43 -12.57
C ARG A 155 -16.57 -8.90 -14.01
N ASN A 156 -15.77 -8.20 -14.83
CA ASN A 156 -15.61 -8.55 -16.25
C ASN A 156 -15.01 -9.96 -16.41
N TYR A 157 -14.07 -10.36 -15.54
CA TYR A 157 -13.56 -11.73 -15.54
C TYR A 157 -14.65 -12.78 -15.28
N VAL A 158 -15.57 -12.53 -14.34
CA VAL A 158 -16.65 -13.46 -13.99
C VAL A 158 -17.75 -13.49 -15.06
N GLU A 159 -18.04 -12.35 -15.68
CA GLU A 159 -19.05 -12.21 -16.73
C GLU A 159 -18.53 -12.67 -18.11
N GLY A 160 -17.21 -12.81 -18.29
CA GLY A 160 -16.59 -13.22 -19.54
C GLY A 160 -16.36 -12.06 -20.53
N ASP A 161 -16.30 -10.84 -20.01
CA ASP A 161 -16.15 -9.60 -20.77
C ASP A 161 -14.68 -9.22 -21.04
N ASP A 162 -14.47 -8.15 -21.80
CA ASP A 162 -13.14 -7.67 -22.19
C ASP A 162 -12.32 -7.12 -20.99
N LEU A 163 -11.27 -7.86 -20.63
CA LEU A 163 -10.36 -7.49 -19.56
C LEU A 163 -9.48 -6.28 -19.89
N ILE A 164 -9.22 -5.97 -21.16
CA ILE A 164 -8.44 -4.78 -21.53
C ILE A 164 -9.26 -3.52 -21.25
N SER A 165 -10.51 -3.47 -21.72
CA SER A 165 -11.43 -2.37 -21.40
C SER A 165 -11.65 -2.24 -19.88
N ALA A 166 -11.79 -3.36 -19.16
CA ALA A 166 -11.91 -3.35 -17.71
C ALA A 166 -10.66 -2.78 -17.01
N ALA A 167 -9.46 -3.08 -17.51
CA ALA A 167 -8.20 -2.57 -17.00
C ALA A 167 -8.04 -1.07 -17.24
N ILE A 168 -8.44 -0.58 -18.43
CA ILE A 168 -8.49 0.86 -18.74
C ILE A 168 -9.42 1.58 -17.75
N GLN A 169 -10.64 1.06 -17.56
CA GLN A 169 -11.60 1.63 -16.61
C GLN A 169 -11.07 1.62 -15.17
N TYR A 170 -10.41 0.52 -14.75
CA TYR A 170 -9.78 0.42 -13.43
C TYR A 170 -8.76 1.56 -13.21
N CYS A 171 -7.81 1.71 -14.14
CA CYS A 171 -6.77 2.71 -14.05
C CYS A 171 -7.34 4.13 -14.09
N GLN A 172 -8.31 4.40 -14.96
CA GLN A 172 -8.99 5.70 -15.03
C GLN A 172 -9.73 6.06 -13.73
N ILE A 173 -10.40 5.11 -13.07
CA ILE A 173 -11.08 5.38 -11.79
C ILE A 173 -10.08 5.83 -10.73
N ILE A 174 -8.96 5.10 -10.59
CA ILE A 174 -7.95 5.43 -9.58
C ILE A 174 -7.25 6.74 -9.92
N GLU A 175 -6.83 6.93 -11.17
CA GLU A 175 -6.22 8.17 -11.67
C GLU A 175 -7.11 9.38 -11.34
N ASN A 176 -8.41 9.30 -11.65
CA ASN A 176 -9.35 10.39 -11.41
C ASN A 176 -9.53 10.69 -9.92
N ILE A 177 -9.56 9.67 -9.06
CA ILE A 177 -9.59 9.88 -7.60
C ILE A 177 -8.33 10.61 -7.16
N CYS A 178 -7.14 10.13 -7.53
CA CYS A 178 -5.87 10.75 -7.16
C CYS A 178 -5.77 12.20 -7.65
N LYS A 179 -6.07 12.43 -8.95
CA LYS A 179 -6.10 13.75 -9.57
C LYS A 179 -7.01 14.70 -8.82
N LYS A 180 -8.26 14.28 -8.55
CA LYS A 180 -9.23 15.09 -7.81
C LYS A 180 -8.73 15.45 -6.42
N ARG A 181 -8.07 14.53 -5.70
CA ARG A 181 -7.49 14.82 -4.38
C ARG A 181 -6.36 15.84 -4.46
N MET A 182 -5.49 15.72 -5.45
CA MET A 182 -4.38 16.66 -5.65
C MET A 182 -4.86 18.05 -6.11
N GLU A 183 -5.88 18.12 -6.95
CA GLU A 183 -6.53 19.38 -7.36
C GLU A 183 -7.22 20.08 -6.19
N GLN A 184 -7.91 19.31 -5.33
CA GLN A 184 -8.51 19.83 -4.10
C GLN A 184 -7.46 20.36 -3.11
N ASN A 185 -6.24 19.81 -3.14
CA ASN A 185 -5.11 20.16 -2.29
C ASN A 185 -5.51 20.27 -0.80
N ARG A 186 -6.36 19.34 -0.35
CA ARG A 186 -6.84 19.28 1.03
C ARG A 186 -7.02 17.85 1.49
N ILE A 187 -6.67 17.59 2.75
CA ILE A 187 -6.94 16.34 3.43
C ILE A 187 -7.47 16.63 4.83
N LEU A 188 -8.31 15.72 5.34
CA LEU A 188 -8.82 15.77 6.70
C LEU A 188 -7.77 15.15 7.64
N ALA A 189 -7.37 15.89 8.65
CA ALA A 189 -6.52 15.40 9.74
C ALA A 189 -7.31 15.54 11.05
N GLU A 190 -7.34 14.47 11.84
CA GLU A 190 -8.00 14.44 13.14
C GLU A 190 -6.95 14.26 14.24
N ILE A 191 -6.88 15.22 15.16
CA ILE A 191 -5.99 15.21 16.33
C ILE A 191 -6.83 15.56 17.56
N ASP A 192 -6.74 14.78 18.62
CA ASP A 192 -7.50 14.90 19.86
C ASP A 192 -9.02 15.00 19.63
N GLY A 193 -9.53 14.29 18.60
CA GLY A 193 -10.93 14.35 18.20
C GLY A 193 -11.35 15.66 17.51
N LYS A 194 -10.39 16.54 17.19
CA LYS A 194 -10.63 17.76 16.42
C LYS A 194 -10.23 17.53 14.98
N GLU A 195 -11.21 17.59 14.09
CA GLU A 195 -10.99 17.53 12.66
C GLU A 195 -10.53 18.89 12.12
N SER A 196 -9.52 18.85 11.26
CA SER A 196 -9.02 20.02 10.55
C SER A 196 -8.74 19.68 9.09
N SER A 197 -9.02 20.62 8.20
CA SER A 197 -8.66 20.50 6.78
C SER A 197 -7.30 21.15 6.56
N VAL A 198 -6.31 20.34 6.17
CA VAL A 198 -4.92 20.77 5.94
C VAL A 198 -4.55 20.59 4.48
N LYS A 199 -3.55 21.35 4.01
CA LYS A 199 -3.10 21.28 2.61
C LYS A 199 -2.25 20.04 2.36
N LEU A 200 -2.32 19.49 1.15
CA LEU A 200 -1.42 18.44 0.68
C LEU A 200 -0.06 19.01 0.28
N TYR A 201 -0.04 20.21 -0.28
CA TYR A 201 1.15 20.94 -0.70
C TYR A 201 0.97 22.46 -0.68
N LYS A 202 2.09 23.19 -0.64
CA LYS A 202 2.16 24.63 -0.88
C LYS A 202 2.70 24.91 -2.28
N VAL A 203 2.11 25.90 -2.95
CA VAL A 203 2.63 26.43 -4.21
C VAL A 203 3.50 27.64 -3.90
N LYS A 204 4.74 27.64 -4.39
CA LYS A 204 5.66 28.78 -4.30
C LYS A 204 6.14 29.17 -5.69
N ASN A 205 6.16 30.46 -6.00
CA ASN A 205 6.83 30.96 -7.19
C ASN A 205 8.31 31.17 -6.86
N GLN A 206 9.19 30.35 -7.43
CA GLN A 206 10.62 30.54 -7.30
C GLN A 206 11.14 31.27 -8.55
N THR A 207 11.85 32.38 -8.31
CA THR A 207 12.52 33.11 -9.39
C THR A 207 14.01 32.86 -9.33
N TYR A 208 14.59 32.38 -10.43
CA TYR A 208 16.02 32.10 -10.55
C TYR A 208 16.52 32.44 -11.95
N TYR A 209 17.84 32.51 -12.13
CA TYR A 209 18.44 32.81 -13.44
C TYR A 209 18.79 31.52 -14.18
N LYS A 210 18.23 31.32 -15.38
CA LYS A 210 18.57 30.23 -16.30
C LYS A 210 19.19 30.82 -17.56
N LYS A 211 20.46 30.52 -17.83
CA LYS A 211 21.24 31.10 -18.95
C LYS A 211 21.13 32.64 -19.02
N LEU A 212 21.41 33.32 -17.90
CA LEU A 212 21.33 34.78 -17.75
C LEU A 212 19.94 35.41 -17.94
N LYS A 213 18.88 34.63 -18.17
CA LYS A 213 17.49 35.11 -18.18
C LYS A 213 16.83 34.80 -16.84
N LYS A 214 16.12 35.80 -16.27
CA LYS A 214 15.31 35.63 -15.07
C LYS A 214 14.06 34.83 -15.43
N VAL A 215 13.92 33.64 -14.85
CA VAL A 215 12.77 32.75 -15.06
C VAL A 215 12.03 32.61 -13.73
N SER A 216 10.71 32.70 -13.77
CA SER A 216 9.85 32.40 -12.62
C SER A 216 9.12 31.09 -12.87
N GLU A 217 9.24 30.16 -11.94
CA GLU A 217 8.64 28.83 -12.04
C GLU A 217 7.78 28.55 -10.80
N LYS A 218 6.62 27.93 -11.02
CA LYS A 218 5.75 27.43 -9.94
C LYS A 218 6.31 26.11 -9.43
N GLN A 219 6.60 26.04 -8.14
CA GLN A 219 7.02 24.83 -7.46
C GLN A 219 5.96 24.37 -6.46
N TYR A 220 5.77 23.06 -6.41
CA TYR A 220 4.88 22.37 -5.49
C TYR A 220 5.72 21.75 -4.38
N HIS A 221 5.45 22.12 -3.13
CA HIS A 221 6.15 21.62 -1.96
C HIS A 221 5.20 20.78 -1.11
N PRO A 222 5.41 19.45 -0.99
CA PRO A 222 4.58 18.59 -0.16
C PRO A 222 4.53 19.09 1.29
N GLU A 223 3.37 19.02 1.92
CA GLU A 223 3.18 19.36 3.33
C GLU A 223 3.31 18.13 4.22
N LEU A 224 3.84 18.36 5.43
CA LEU A 224 3.82 17.39 6.51
C LEU A 224 2.53 17.54 7.30
N VAL A 225 1.78 16.47 7.42
CA VAL A 225 0.51 16.43 8.15
C VAL A 225 0.69 15.60 9.41
N ASP A 226 0.24 16.13 10.54
CA ASP A 226 0.22 15.41 11.82
C ASP A 226 -0.92 14.37 11.84
N ILE A 227 -0.66 13.22 12.44
CA ILE A 227 -1.63 12.14 12.68
C ILE A 227 -1.45 11.56 14.07
N GLU A 228 -2.56 11.17 14.68
CA GLU A 228 -2.56 10.33 15.87
C GLU A 228 -2.17 8.90 15.50
N ILE A 229 -1.25 8.35 16.26
CA ILE A 229 -0.88 6.94 16.25
C ILE A 229 -1.30 6.34 17.58
N ILE A 230 -2.10 5.30 17.50
CA ILE A 230 -2.62 4.54 18.63
C ILE A 230 -1.96 3.16 18.62
N ASN A 231 -1.38 2.75 19.74
CA ASN A 231 -0.77 1.43 19.89
C ASN A 231 -1.67 0.45 20.65
N TYR A 232 -2.23 -0.54 19.94
CA TYR A 232 -3.11 -1.55 20.52
C TYR A 232 -2.39 -2.80 21.06
N SER A 233 -1.06 -2.73 21.28
CA SER A 233 -0.31 -3.89 21.78
C SER A 233 -0.72 -4.33 23.19
N SER A 234 -1.20 -3.40 24.03
CA SER A 234 -1.60 -3.64 25.42
C SER A 234 -3.10 -3.87 25.63
N SER A 235 -3.96 -3.43 24.70
CA SER A 235 -5.41 -3.31 24.93
C SER A 235 -6.28 -4.19 24.02
N ASN A 236 -5.69 -5.06 23.19
CA ASN A 236 -6.34 -5.75 22.07
C ASN A 236 -6.97 -4.78 21.06
N TRP A 237 -7.19 -5.24 19.82
CA TRP A 237 -7.86 -4.42 18.81
C TRP A 237 -9.31 -4.12 19.25
N PRO A 238 -9.75 -2.85 19.24
CA PRO A 238 -11.08 -2.49 19.68
C PRO A 238 -12.12 -3.14 18.78
N LYS A 239 -13.17 -3.73 19.40
CA LYS A 239 -14.35 -4.23 18.67
C LYS A 239 -15.21 -3.08 18.12
N VAL A 240 -15.13 -1.89 18.74
CA VAL A 240 -15.81 -0.64 18.37
C VAL A 240 -14.91 0.53 18.81
N THR A 241 -14.79 1.57 17.97
CA THR A 241 -13.80 2.67 18.00
C THR A 241 -13.86 3.65 19.19
N THR A 242 -14.44 3.28 20.34
CA THR A 242 -14.92 4.26 21.33
C THR A 242 -14.24 4.27 22.71
N ALA A 243 -12.99 3.79 22.88
CA ALA A 243 -12.32 3.90 24.19
C ALA A 243 -10.91 4.51 24.07
N LYS A 244 -10.81 5.83 24.34
CA LYS A 244 -9.55 6.60 24.37
C LYS A 244 -8.79 6.50 25.70
N ASN A 245 -9.40 5.97 26.76
CA ASN A 245 -8.94 6.28 28.13
C ASN A 245 -7.74 5.45 28.65
N GLU A 246 -7.25 4.44 27.90
CA GLU A 246 -6.14 3.57 28.36
C GLU A 246 -5.08 3.30 27.30
N VAL A 247 -5.11 4.00 26.16
CA VAL A 247 -4.22 3.70 25.03
C VAL A 247 -3.17 4.79 24.85
N GLU A 248 -1.91 4.39 24.63
CA GLU A 248 -0.82 5.31 24.32
C GLU A 248 -1.07 5.94 22.95
N ILE A 249 -1.18 7.28 22.93
CA ILE A 249 -1.34 8.10 21.73
C ILE A 249 -0.05 8.88 21.50
N ASP A 250 0.54 8.72 20.32
CA ASP A 250 1.69 9.50 19.84
C ASP A 250 1.25 10.33 18.62
N VAL A 251 1.86 11.49 18.41
CA VAL A 251 1.59 12.33 17.23
C VAL A 251 2.81 12.32 16.33
N LYS A 252 2.62 11.87 15.10
CA LYS A 252 3.68 11.84 14.08
C LYS A 252 3.23 12.48 12.78
N LYS A 253 4.19 12.76 11.92
CA LYS A 253 3.99 13.40 10.62
C LYS A 253 4.00 12.39 9.50
N TYR A 254 3.33 12.71 8.41
CA TYR A 254 3.48 12.01 7.14
C TYR A 254 3.24 12.97 5.97
N ILE A 255 3.54 12.52 4.75
CA ILE A 255 3.34 13.30 3.52
C ILE A 255 2.22 12.64 2.71
N PRO A 256 0.95 13.08 2.84
CA PRO A 256 -0.16 12.46 2.12
C PRO A 256 -0.08 12.59 0.60
N LEU A 257 0.55 13.66 0.08
CA LEU A 257 0.68 13.85 -1.37
C LEU A 257 1.35 12.65 -2.06
N LEU A 258 2.37 12.05 -1.43
CA LEU A 258 3.13 10.95 -2.03
C LEU A 258 2.25 9.76 -2.42
N PHE A 259 1.18 9.49 -1.67
CA PHE A 259 0.28 8.38 -2.02
C PHE A 259 -0.48 8.62 -3.32
N TYR A 260 -0.99 9.84 -3.50
CA TYR A 260 -1.79 10.18 -4.68
C TYR A 260 -0.90 10.39 -5.90
N ASP A 261 0.27 10.99 -5.70
CA ASP A 261 1.27 11.24 -6.75
C ASP A 261 1.81 9.90 -7.29
N ASP A 262 2.37 9.05 -6.42
CA ASP A 262 2.90 7.73 -6.79
C ASP A 262 1.81 6.87 -7.47
N LEU A 263 0.58 6.85 -6.92
CA LEU A 263 -0.48 6.01 -7.48
C LEU A 263 -1.01 6.56 -8.80
N GLN A 264 -1.11 7.89 -8.96
CA GLN A 264 -1.50 8.48 -10.24
C GLN A 264 -0.47 8.17 -11.31
N GLU A 265 0.83 8.31 -11.02
CA GLU A 265 1.91 7.99 -11.95
C GLU A 265 1.84 6.52 -12.38
N CYS A 266 1.65 5.59 -11.43
CA CYS A 266 1.45 4.17 -11.74
C CYS A 266 0.25 3.94 -12.68
N MET A 267 -0.90 4.57 -12.41
CA MET A 267 -2.09 4.38 -13.26
C MET A 267 -1.92 4.98 -14.65
N LEU A 268 -1.26 6.13 -14.77
CA LEU A 268 -0.95 6.76 -16.07
C LEU A 268 0.00 5.90 -16.90
N LEU A 269 1.04 5.34 -16.28
CA LEU A 269 1.96 4.42 -16.94
C LEU A 269 1.24 3.14 -17.39
N ASN A 270 0.34 2.60 -16.56
CA ASN A 270 -0.45 1.44 -16.92
C ASN A 270 -1.40 1.71 -18.09
N LEU A 271 -2.02 2.89 -18.15
CA LEU A 271 -2.84 3.31 -19.28
C LEU A 271 -2.01 3.35 -20.57
N GLN A 272 -0.80 3.89 -20.51
CA GLN A 272 0.11 3.87 -21.65
C GLN A 272 0.41 2.44 -22.13
N TYR A 273 0.75 1.52 -21.21
CA TYR A 273 0.99 0.11 -21.58
C TYR A 273 -0.23 -0.60 -22.17
N LEU A 274 -1.44 -0.22 -21.74
CA LEU A 274 -2.70 -0.74 -22.31
C LEU A 274 -2.93 -0.20 -23.73
N GLU A 275 -2.65 1.08 -23.98
CA GLU A 275 -2.78 1.70 -25.31
C GLU A 275 -1.78 1.12 -26.31
N GLU A 276 -0.55 0.86 -25.87
CA GLU A 276 0.54 0.35 -26.70
C GLU A 276 0.53 -1.20 -26.80
N ASN A 277 -0.33 -1.88 -26.03
CA ASN A 277 -0.43 -3.35 -25.94
C ASN A 277 0.93 -4.04 -25.66
N GLU A 278 1.76 -3.40 -24.84
CA GLU A 278 3.15 -3.84 -24.59
C GLU A 278 3.25 -5.02 -23.62
N LYS A 279 2.26 -5.19 -22.74
CA LYS A 279 2.34 -6.08 -21.59
C LYS A 279 1.11 -6.97 -21.43
N ILE A 280 1.36 -8.19 -20.96
CA ILE A 280 0.30 -9.15 -20.65
C ILE A 280 -0.30 -8.81 -19.29
N LEU A 281 -1.62 -8.68 -19.24
CA LEU A 281 -2.35 -8.43 -18.00
C LEU A 281 -2.29 -9.62 -17.03
N LEU A 282 -2.22 -9.31 -15.75
CA LEU A 282 -2.43 -10.26 -14.67
C LEU A 282 -3.92 -10.60 -14.59
N ASN A 283 -4.23 -11.86 -14.86
CA ASN A 283 -5.61 -12.34 -14.81
C ASN A 283 -6.13 -12.39 -13.36
N PRO A 284 -7.35 -11.85 -13.08
CA PRO A 284 -7.98 -11.92 -11.76
C PRO A 284 -8.11 -13.33 -11.18
N SER A 285 -8.10 -14.38 -12.01
CA SER A 285 -8.10 -15.78 -11.58
C SER A 285 -7.04 -16.07 -10.52
N THR A 286 -5.85 -15.49 -10.65
CA THR A 286 -4.73 -15.71 -9.71
C THR A 286 -5.07 -15.23 -8.30
N LEU A 287 -5.83 -14.13 -8.18
CA LEU A 287 -6.30 -13.60 -6.89
C LEU A 287 -7.39 -14.48 -6.27
N ILE A 288 -8.25 -15.05 -7.11
CA ILE A 288 -9.33 -15.95 -6.70
C ILE A 288 -8.75 -17.29 -6.23
N GLU A 289 -7.85 -17.91 -6.99
CA GLU A 289 -7.15 -19.15 -6.65
C GLU A 289 -6.39 -19.03 -5.32
N LYS A 290 -5.72 -17.88 -5.10
CA LYS A 290 -5.01 -17.58 -3.84
C LYS A 290 -5.94 -17.19 -2.69
N LYS A 291 -7.26 -17.20 -2.89
CA LYS A 291 -8.29 -16.80 -1.92
C LYS A 291 -8.12 -15.36 -1.41
N ILE A 292 -7.43 -14.52 -2.17
CA ILE A 292 -7.32 -13.09 -1.90
C ILE A 292 -8.66 -12.43 -2.18
N ILE A 293 -9.33 -12.86 -3.26
CA ILE A 293 -10.70 -12.49 -3.60
C ILE A 293 -11.56 -13.75 -3.52
N SER A 294 -12.73 -13.65 -2.90
CA SER A 294 -13.72 -14.73 -2.83
C SER A 294 -14.99 -14.29 -3.55
N ILE A 295 -15.52 -15.15 -4.42
CA ILE A 295 -16.84 -14.98 -5.01
C ILE A 295 -17.81 -15.82 -4.19
N ILE A 296 -18.79 -15.17 -3.56
CA ILE A 296 -19.78 -15.82 -2.70
C ILE A 296 -21.19 -15.52 -3.18
N GLU A 297 -22.14 -16.35 -2.75
CA GLU A 297 -23.55 -15.99 -2.88
C GLU A 297 -23.86 -14.77 -2.01
N SER A 298 -24.57 -13.77 -2.56
CA SER A 298 -24.80 -12.49 -1.87
C SER A 298 -25.55 -12.66 -0.54
N LYS A 299 -26.45 -13.65 -0.44
CA LYS A 299 -27.14 -14.02 0.82
C LYS A 299 -26.21 -14.51 1.94
N LYS A 300 -24.99 -14.95 1.61
CA LYS A 300 -23.97 -15.38 2.60
C LYS A 300 -23.23 -14.18 3.21
N PHE A 301 -23.42 -12.96 2.68
CA PHE A 301 -22.81 -11.73 3.21
C PHE A 301 -23.59 -11.15 4.40
N ASN A 302 -23.76 -11.97 5.43
CA ASN A 302 -24.40 -11.60 6.69
C ASN A 302 -23.38 -10.99 7.68
N ASP A 303 -23.85 -10.58 8.86
CA ASP A 303 -23.00 -9.91 9.85
C ASP A 303 -21.90 -10.82 10.42
N ASP A 304 -22.14 -12.13 10.53
CA ASP A 304 -21.09 -13.09 10.91
C ASP A 304 -19.96 -13.12 9.87
N PHE A 305 -20.31 -13.15 8.58
CA PHE A 305 -19.33 -13.09 7.50
C PHE A 305 -18.57 -11.76 7.50
N LYS A 306 -19.27 -10.62 7.68
CA LYS A 306 -18.64 -9.29 7.78
C LYS A 306 -17.66 -9.23 8.94
N ASN A 307 -18.06 -9.72 10.12
CA ASN A 307 -17.24 -9.75 11.32
C ASN A 307 -15.96 -10.59 11.14
N LYS A 308 -16.04 -11.72 10.42
CA LYS A 308 -14.86 -12.54 10.08
C LYS A 308 -13.90 -11.84 9.10
N ASN A 309 -14.43 -10.97 8.26
CA ASN A 309 -13.70 -10.24 7.21
C ASN A 309 -13.42 -8.77 7.57
N LEU A 310 -13.40 -8.44 8.87
CA LEU A 310 -12.89 -7.15 9.33
C LEU A 310 -11.37 -7.05 9.11
N TRP A 311 -10.93 -5.82 8.84
CA TRP A 311 -9.51 -5.45 8.72
C TRP A 311 -8.89 -5.03 10.06
N TRP A 312 -9.71 -4.72 11.06
CA TRP A 312 -9.29 -4.26 12.37
C TRP A 312 -9.00 -5.44 13.31
N LYS A 313 -7.91 -6.16 13.02
CA LYS A 313 -7.41 -7.30 13.80
C LYS A 313 -5.87 -7.33 13.82
N ASP A 314 -5.29 -8.15 14.69
CA ASP A 314 -3.83 -8.16 14.93
C ASP A 314 -2.98 -8.82 13.83
N PHE A 315 -3.62 -9.57 12.94
CA PHE A 315 -2.99 -10.41 11.92
C PHE A 315 -1.79 -11.23 12.43
N SER A 316 -1.81 -11.67 13.69
CA SER A 316 -0.73 -12.45 14.33
C SER A 316 -0.35 -13.74 13.60
N LYS A 317 -1.28 -14.25 12.78
CA LYS A 317 -1.07 -15.44 11.95
C LYS A 317 -0.14 -15.18 10.75
N ILE A 318 0.08 -13.93 10.34
CA ILE A 318 1.09 -13.58 9.34
C ILE A 318 2.45 -13.68 10.02
N LYS A 319 3.28 -14.61 9.53
CA LYS A 319 4.63 -14.91 10.03
C LYS A 319 5.69 -14.52 8.98
N PRO A 320 6.16 -13.25 8.98
CA PRO A 320 7.09 -12.72 7.99
C PRO A 320 8.38 -13.54 7.81
N GLU A 321 8.84 -14.17 8.88
CA GLU A 321 10.05 -14.98 8.90
C GLU A 321 9.99 -16.17 7.93
N LEU A 322 8.79 -16.71 7.68
CA LEU A 322 8.59 -17.80 6.72
C LEU A 322 8.83 -17.36 5.27
N PHE A 323 8.68 -16.06 4.97
CA PHE A 323 9.01 -15.52 3.65
C PHE A 323 10.52 -15.44 3.44
N LEU A 324 11.27 -15.17 4.49
CA LEU A 324 12.74 -15.17 4.48
C LEU A 324 13.29 -16.58 4.33
N ASP A 325 12.70 -17.56 5.03
CA ASP A 325 13.07 -18.97 4.87
C ASP A 325 12.99 -19.38 3.40
N LYS A 326 11.88 -19.06 2.72
CA LYS A 326 11.73 -19.33 1.28
C LYS A 326 12.73 -18.56 0.42
N MET A 327 12.97 -17.29 0.77
CA MET A 327 13.86 -16.39 0.02
C MET A 327 15.32 -16.89 0.01
N PHE A 328 15.80 -17.41 1.14
CA PHE A 328 17.20 -17.84 1.30
C PHE A 328 17.40 -19.35 1.11
N GLN A 329 16.33 -20.13 0.92
CA GLN A 329 16.39 -21.56 0.59
C GLN A 329 16.32 -21.85 -0.92
N SER A 330 16.00 -20.87 -1.77
CA SER A 330 16.03 -21.05 -3.22
C SER A 330 17.47 -21.33 -3.69
N PRO A 331 17.74 -22.47 -4.35
CA PRO A 331 19.08 -22.78 -4.85
C PRO A 331 19.48 -21.75 -5.91
N LEU A 332 20.73 -21.28 -5.81
CA LEU A 332 21.41 -20.47 -6.82
C LEU A 332 21.52 -21.23 -8.15
#